data_AF-A0A3A8GV20-F1
#
_entry.id   AF-A0A3A8GV20-F1
#
_cell.length_a   1.000
_cell.length_b   1.000
_cell.length_c   1.000
_cell.angle_alpha   90.00
_cell.angle_beta   90.00
_cell.angle_gamma   90.00
#
_symmetry.space_group_name_H-M   'P 1'
#
loop_
_entity.id
_entity.type
_entity.pdbx_description
1 polymer ?
#
loop_
_entity_poly.entity_id
_entity_poly.type
_entity_poly.pdbx_seq_one_letter_code
_entity_poly.pdbx_strand_id
1 'polypeptide(L)'
;MVLHMKAYADSDSYLRRKGAAVCLKDYLDTNLPTQNVMVLGDWNDDVDASIYTPYESPYLNLVTDSARYKFLTQQLSESGERSTVSNSQFIDHQLVTNELAKYYVAPTKVIKPSILSYKSTTSDHYPIFSEFNLGSAAQPGSVKVTAPNGGETLNAGQTFNITWTSSNVSQVNITYTLDGTVWRSVASGLTASTGRYVWTVPSESSTAVRVRVADAARADVADVSDGAFTLTRPTQQVFINEYLAQPLPGPTGTPNYDEQFVEIYNAGSGSVDLSGWEIHDAKSYTGAEVARHTFVSGTVLPAGKAYVVYSGPTAVPVGAQYATYANNNGYGLRFDRGVNQGGAGDIVYLVRADGTVQDSHSYQSASVTVEPGYSFNRSPDLSPTGTWVQGYILFYKASTPGKKANGSAF
;
A
#
# COMPACT_ATOMS: atom_id res chain seq x y z
N MET A 1 -22.95 4.87 27.91
CA MET A 1 -23.03 4.20 29.22
C MET A 1 -24.45 4.34 29.74
N VAL A 2 -24.97 3.33 30.43
CA VAL A 2 -26.28 3.38 31.10
C VAL A 2 -26.06 3.20 32.60
N LEU A 3 -26.71 3.99 33.43
CA LEU A 3 -26.60 3.92 34.89
C LEU A 3 -27.96 3.89 35.58
N HIS A 4 -27.92 3.43 36.82
CA HIS A 4 -29.00 3.57 37.79
C HIS A 4 -28.35 3.92 39.13
N MET A 5 -28.51 5.16 39.55
CA MET A 5 -27.93 5.67 40.79
C MET A 5 -28.74 5.19 41.99
N LYS A 6 -28.18 5.35 43.20
CA LYS A 6 -28.82 4.92 44.44
C LYS A 6 -30.06 5.78 44.71
N ALA A 7 -31.24 5.15 44.84
CA ALA A 7 -32.51 5.80 45.21
C ALA A 7 -32.58 6.22 46.69
N TYR A 8 -33.65 6.97 47.04
CA TYR A 8 -34.03 7.52 48.36
C TYR A 8 -33.39 8.87 48.75
N ALA A 9 -34.15 9.66 49.51
CA ALA A 9 -33.82 11.00 50.01
C ALA A 9 -33.31 10.96 51.47
N ASP A 10 -32.33 10.10 51.73
CA ASP A 10 -31.65 9.98 53.02
C ASP A 10 -30.13 10.24 52.88
N SER A 11 -29.47 10.47 54.01
CA SER A 11 -28.05 10.83 54.04
C SER A 11 -27.12 9.76 53.46
N ASP A 12 -27.40 8.46 53.65
CA ASP A 12 -26.55 7.39 53.10
C ASP A 12 -26.68 7.36 51.57
N SER A 13 -27.91 7.42 51.09
CA SER A 13 -28.24 7.42 49.67
C SER A 13 -27.61 8.63 48.95
N TYR A 14 -27.67 9.82 49.55
CA TYR A 14 -27.00 11.02 49.04
C TYR A 14 -25.48 10.84 48.94
N LEU A 15 -24.82 10.36 50.00
CA LEU A 15 -23.37 10.15 50.01
C LEU A 15 -22.94 9.11 48.97
N ARG A 16 -23.75 8.07 48.74
CA ARG A 16 -23.50 7.06 47.71
C ARG A 16 -23.61 7.62 46.30
N ARG A 17 -24.61 8.47 46.02
CA ARG A 17 -24.72 9.18 44.73
C ARG A 17 -23.54 10.12 44.51
N LYS A 18 -23.15 10.88 45.52
CA LYS A 18 -21.98 11.79 45.46
C LYS A 18 -20.68 11.03 45.20
N GLY A 19 -20.45 9.92 45.91
CA GLY A 19 -19.29 9.06 45.68
C GLY A 19 -19.28 8.43 44.27
N ALA A 20 -20.42 7.94 43.81
CA ALA A 20 -20.55 7.38 42.46
C ALA A 20 -20.30 8.45 41.37
N ALA A 21 -20.74 9.69 41.58
CA ALA A 21 -20.47 10.81 40.67
C ALA A 21 -18.97 11.12 40.57
N VAL A 22 -18.22 11.02 41.67
CA VAL A 22 -16.76 11.17 41.69
C VAL A 22 -16.10 10.04 40.89
N CYS A 23 -16.49 8.78 41.12
CA CYS A 23 -15.93 7.65 40.39
C CYS A 23 -16.26 7.68 38.89
N LEU A 24 -17.50 8.06 38.53
CA LEU A 24 -17.89 8.22 37.12
C LEU A 24 -17.03 9.29 36.45
N LYS A 25 -16.86 10.43 37.11
CA LYS A 25 -16.03 11.52 36.60
C LYS A 25 -14.58 11.08 36.39
N ASP A 26 -13.98 10.42 37.37
CA ASP A 26 -12.61 9.90 37.28
C ASP A 26 -12.44 8.89 36.15
N TYR A 27 -13.43 8.00 35.97
CA TYR A 27 -13.41 7.03 34.87
C TYR A 27 -13.45 7.71 33.50
N LEU A 28 -14.37 8.67 33.32
CA LEU A 28 -14.51 9.41 32.06
C LEU A 28 -13.25 10.24 31.77
N ASP A 29 -12.75 10.97 32.76
CA ASP A 29 -11.56 11.83 32.65
C ASP A 29 -10.29 11.01 32.36
N THR A 30 -10.15 9.81 32.93
CA THR A 30 -8.94 8.99 32.79
C THR A 30 -8.97 8.09 31.55
N ASN A 31 -10.11 7.44 31.27
CA ASN A 31 -10.18 6.37 30.28
C ASN A 31 -10.79 6.82 28.96
N LEU A 32 -11.59 7.88 28.96
CA LEU A 32 -12.33 8.36 27.78
C LEU A 32 -12.17 9.88 27.54
N PRO A 33 -10.98 10.49 27.74
CA PRO A 33 -10.82 11.95 27.79
C PRO A 33 -11.11 12.69 26.48
N THR A 34 -11.19 11.97 25.35
CA THR A 34 -11.40 12.54 24.01
C THR A 34 -12.45 11.77 23.21
N GLN A 35 -13.24 10.93 23.88
CA GLN A 35 -14.20 10.05 23.21
C GLN A 35 -15.59 10.70 23.19
N ASN A 36 -16.38 10.39 22.16
CA ASN A 36 -17.79 10.77 22.11
C ASN A 36 -18.59 9.88 23.08
N VAL A 37 -18.89 10.38 24.29
CA VAL A 37 -19.56 9.58 25.33
C VAL A 37 -20.89 10.23 25.74
N MET A 38 -21.89 9.36 25.91
CA MET A 38 -23.17 9.69 26.55
C MET A 38 -23.39 8.78 27.76
N VAL A 39 -23.81 9.35 28.88
CA VAL A 39 -24.25 8.63 30.08
C VAL A 39 -25.74 8.89 30.29
N LEU A 40 -26.51 7.82 30.33
CA LEU A 40 -27.97 7.83 30.31
C LEU A 40 -28.51 7.06 31.51
N GLY A 41 -29.67 7.46 32.04
CA GLY A 41 -30.45 6.59 32.92
C GLY A 41 -31.12 7.32 34.07
N ASP A 42 -31.42 6.56 35.12
CA ASP A 42 -32.03 7.07 36.34
C ASP A 42 -30.93 7.51 37.31
N TRP A 43 -30.75 8.81 37.42
CA TRP A 43 -29.78 9.43 38.32
C TRP A 43 -30.33 9.57 39.74
N ASN A 44 -31.62 9.35 39.99
CA ASN A 44 -32.21 9.35 41.34
C ASN A 44 -31.93 10.61 42.18
N ASP A 45 -31.48 11.69 41.58
CA ASP A 45 -31.29 13.02 42.16
C ASP A 45 -31.35 14.04 41.04
N ASP A 46 -31.72 15.27 41.39
CA ASP A 46 -31.76 16.36 40.43
C ASP A 46 -30.35 16.96 40.23
N VAL A 47 -30.15 17.72 39.15
CA VAL A 47 -28.86 18.36 38.85
C VAL A 47 -28.77 19.81 39.33
N ASP A 48 -29.90 20.46 39.60
CA ASP A 48 -29.97 21.83 40.11
C ASP A 48 -30.08 21.90 41.64
N ALA A 49 -30.76 20.94 42.27
CA ALA A 49 -30.87 20.77 43.72
C ALA A 49 -30.87 19.28 44.12
N SER A 50 -30.57 18.94 45.38
CA SER A 50 -30.75 17.55 45.80
C SER A 50 -32.17 17.28 46.30
N ILE A 51 -32.67 16.08 46.00
CA ILE A 51 -33.87 15.51 46.63
C ILE A 51 -33.69 15.34 48.15
N TYR A 52 -32.45 15.30 48.64
CA TYR A 52 -32.13 15.34 50.07
C TYR A 52 -31.92 16.80 50.50
N THR A 53 -33.00 17.47 50.88
CA THR A 53 -32.96 18.88 51.28
C THR A 53 -32.25 19.09 52.63
N PRO A 54 -31.53 20.21 52.84
CA PRO A 54 -31.36 21.36 51.94
C PRO A 54 -30.05 21.29 51.12
N TYR A 55 -29.57 20.11 50.77
CA TYR A 55 -28.24 19.94 50.16
C TYR A 55 -28.23 20.27 48.66
N GLU A 56 -27.05 20.68 48.18
CA GLU A 56 -26.74 20.80 46.75
C GLU A 56 -26.83 19.45 46.04
N SER A 57 -26.99 19.45 44.71
CA SER A 57 -26.97 18.22 43.91
C SER A 57 -25.68 17.43 44.16
N PRO A 58 -25.74 16.08 44.32
CA PRO A 58 -24.55 15.23 44.39
C PRO A 58 -23.73 15.24 43.08
N TYR A 59 -24.29 15.78 41.99
CA TYR A 59 -23.70 15.84 40.66
C TYR A 59 -23.00 17.17 40.35
N LEU A 60 -22.86 18.06 41.34
CA LEU A 60 -22.24 19.37 41.15
C LEU A 60 -20.85 19.30 40.50
N ASN A 61 -20.06 18.25 40.79
CA ASN A 61 -18.73 18.04 40.19
C ASN A 61 -18.75 17.79 38.66
N LEU A 62 -19.89 17.32 38.13
CA LEU A 62 -20.12 17.12 36.70
C LEU A 62 -20.84 18.34 36.09
N VAL A 63 -21.80 18.93 36.81
CA VAL A 63 -22.55 20.12 36.37
C VAL A 63 -21.65 21.34 36.21
N THR A 64 -20.73 21.56 37.16
CA THR A 64 -19.83 22.74 37.14
C THR A 64 -18.67 22.61 36.17
N ASP A 65 -18.30 21.39 35.76
CA ASP A 65 -17.24 21.13 34.78
C ASP A 65 -17.78 21.25 33.34
N SER A 66 -18.32 22.42 33.02
CA SER A 66 -18.90 22.75 31.71
C SER A 66 -17.88 22.75 30.56
N ALA A 67 -16.59 22.74 30.89
CA ALA A 67 -15.53 22.59 29.89
C ALA A 67 -15.50 21.18 29.29
N ARG A 68 -15.88 20.16 30.08
CA ARG A 68 -15.82 18.74 29.67
C ARG A 68 -17.18 18.08 29.55
N TYR A 69 -18.18 18.58 30.24
CA TYR A 69 -19.46 17.90 30.38
C TYR A 69 -20.65 18.82 30.13
N LYS A 70 -21.73 18.23 29.61
CA LYS A 70 -23.02 18.90 29.49
C LYS A 70 -24.14 17.94 29.84
N PHE A 71 -24.96 18.32 30.81
CA PHE A 71 -26.26 17.68 31.03
C PHE A 71 -27.26 18.25 30.02
N LEU A 72 -27.65 17.45 29.03
CA LEU A 72 -28.63 17.85 28.01
C LEU A 72 -30.03 18.08 28.59
N THR A 73 -30.29 17.53 29.78
CA THR A 73 -31.55 17.64 30.51
C THR A 73 -31.56 18.74 31.58
N GLN A 74 -30.44 19.46 31.80
CA GLN A 74 -30.33 20.45 32.88
C GLN A 74 -31.40 21.54 32.77
N GLN A 75 -31.67 22.06 31.57
CA GLN A 75 -32.70 23.08 31.38
C GLN A 75 -34.12 22.58 31.75
N LEU A 76 -34.39 21.28 31.60
CA LEU A 76 -35.69 20.70 31.97
C LEU A 76 -35.84 20.67 33.50
N SER A 77 -34.78 20.24 34.19
CA SER A 77 -34.64 20.30 35.66
C SER A 77 -34.88 21.72 36.19
N GLU A 78 -34.11 22.70 35.70
CA GLU A 78 -34.21 24.11 36.12
C GLU A 78 -35.57 24.76 35.82
N SER A 79 -36.33 24.22 34.86
CA SER A 79 -37.68 24.70 34.52
C SER A 79 -38.79 24.09 35.38
N GLY A 80 -38.45 23.19 36.32
CA GLY A 80 -39.41 22.45 37.14
C GLY A 80 -40.19 21.38 36.37
N GLU A 81 -39.68 20.94 35.21
CA GLU A 81 -40.23 19.76 34.52
C GLU A 81 -39.91 18.51 35.35
N ARG A 82 -40.69 17.44 35.15
CA ARG A 82 -40.50 16.17 35.83
C ARG A 82 -40.23 15.05 34.84
N SER A 83 -39.33 14.16 35.20
CA SER A 83 -39.03 12.95 34.43
C SER A 83 -39.87 11.75 34.85
N THR A 84 -40.71 11.86 35.89
CA THR A 84 -41.56 10.77 36.37
C THR A 84 -43.02 11.19 36.58
N VAL A 85 -43.91 10.20 36.73
CA VAL A 85 -45.34 10.44 36.99
C VAL A 85 -45.59 10.97 38.41
N SER A 86 -44.76 10.57 39.39
CA SER A 86 -45.05 10.76 40.81
C SER A 86 -44.08 11.68 41.55
N ASN A 87 -42.83 11.76 41.10
CA ASN A 87 -41.85 12.70 41.64
C ASN A 87 -41.97 14.04 40.90
N SER A 88 -41.88 15.15 41.64
CA SER A 88 -41.87 16.50 41.09
C SER A 88 -40.48 16.95 40.61
N GLN A 89 -39.43 16.22 40.98
CA GLN A 89 -38.05 16.48 40.57
C GLN A 89 -37.73 15.75 39.26
N PHE A 90 -36.72 16.24 38.54
CA PHE A 90 -36.22 15.64 37.32
C PHE A 90 -35.05 14.74 37.68
N ILE A 91 -35.21 13.41 37.61
CA ILE A 91 -34.19 12.47 38.10
C ILE A 91 -33.59 11.58 37.00
N ASP A 92 -34.02 11.73 35.76
CA ASP A 92 -33.52 10.96 34.61
C ASP A 92 -32.66 11.83 33.70
N HIS A 93 -31.35 11.91 33.95
CA HIS A 93 -30.48 12.80 33.19
C HIS A 93 -29.72 12.16 32.03
N GLN A 94 -29.36 13.00 31.07
CA GLN A 94 -28.51 12.67 29.94
C GLN A 94 -27.26 13.54 29.98
N LEU A 95 -26.14 12.96 30.40
CA LEU A 95 -24.82 13.60 30.41
C LEU A 95 -24.07 13.28 29.12
N VAL A 96 -23.44 14.25 28.50
CA VAL A 96 -22.52 14.05 27.36
C VAL A 96 -21.17 14.69 27.62
N THR A 97 -20.12 14.13 27.01
CA THR A 97 -18.81 14.80 26.92
C THR A 97 -18.85 15.95 25.92
N ASN A 98 -17.92 16.90 26.02
CA ASN A 98 -17.77 18.03 25.10
C ASN A 98 -17.57 17.57 23.64
N GLU A 99 -16.93 16.42 23.40
CA GLU A 99 -16.76 15.84 22.06
C GLU A 99 -18.08 15.42 21.43
N LEU A 100 -19.05 14.93 22.22
CA LEU A 100 -20.37 14.60 21.70
C LEU A 100 -21.31 15.82 21.71
N ALA A 101 -21.14 16.73 22.67
CA ALA A 101 -21.99 17.91 22.83
C ALA A 101 -21.98 18.85 21.61
N LYS A 102 -20.89 18.89 20.83
CA LYS A 102 -20.81 19.69 19.58
C LYS A 102 -21.82 19.25 18.50
N TYR A 103 -22.34 18.03 18.57
CA TYR A 103 -23.30 17.50 17.62
C TYR A 103 -24.74 17.59 18.10
N TYR A 104 -24.97 17.98 19.36
CA TYR A 104 -26.30 18.05 19.95
C TYR A 104 -27.17 19.12 19.28
N VAL A 105 -28.40 18.74 18.94
CA VAL A 105 -29.43 19.61 18.38
C VAL A 105 -30.48 19.84 19.47
N ALA A 106 -30.55 21.07 19.96
CA ALA A 106 -31.51 21.46 20.99
C ALA A 106 -32.94 21.62 20.42
N PRO A 107 -34.00 21.41 21.23
CA PRO A 107 -33.96 21.05 22.65
C PRO A 107 -34.18 19.55 22.93
N THR A 108 -33.61 19.07 24.03
CA THR A 108 -34.03 17.84 24.73
C THR A 108 -35.46 17.96 25.19
N LYS A 109 -36.24 16.87 25.08
CA LYS A 109 -37.67 16.87 25.43
C LYS A 109 -38.03 15.67 26.28
N VAL A 110 -38.90 15.89 27.25
CA VAL A 110 -39.66 14.81 27.90
C VAL A 110 -40.92 14.55 27.09
N ILE A 111 -41.19 13.29 26.75
CA ILE A 111 -42.45 12.89 26.14
C ILE A 111 -43.33 12.30 27.21
N LYS A 112 -44.55 12.82 27.35
CA LYS A 112 -45.58 12.31 28.27
C LYS A 112 -46.63 11.56 27.45
N PRO A 113 -46.54 10.22 27.32
CA PRO A 113 -47.42 9.48 26.44
C PRO A 113 -48.87 9.53 26.93
N SER A 114 -49.82 9.66 26.00
CA SER A 114 -51.26 9.56 26.31
C SER A 114 -51.70 8.10 26.40
N ILE A 115 -51.14 7.37 27.38
CA ILE A 115 -51.48 5.97 27.67
C ILE A 115 -52.31 5.94 28.95
N LEU A 116 -53.52 5.37 28.88
CA LEU A 116 -54.38 5.22 30.06
C LEU A 116 -53.65 4.40 31.12
N SER A 117 -53.60 4.91 32.35
CA SER A 117 -52.91 4.27 33.49
C SER A 117 -51.40 4.06 33.28
N TYR A 118 -50.72 4.92 32.50
CA TYR A 118 -49.28 4.84 32.18
C TYR A 118 -48.39 4.38 33.34
N LYS A 119 -48.54 4.99 34.53
CA LYS A 119 -47.79 4.64 35.74
C LYS A 119 -47.83 3.15 36.09
N SER A 120 -49.01 2.53 36.00
CA SER A 120 -49.23 1.14 36.42
C SER A 120 -49.17 0.14 35.28
N THR A 121 -49.26 0.57 34.03
CA THR A 121 -49.29 -0.32 32.86
C THR A 121 -48.04 -0.24 31.99
N THR A 122 -47.20 0.77 32.16
CA THR A 122 -46.07 1.03 31.26
C THR A 122 -44.81 1.41 32.01
N SER A 123 -44.79 2.56 32.68
CA SER A 123 -43.66 3.02 33.46
C SER A 123 -44.07 4.19 34.36
N ASP A 124 -43.40 4.35 35.49
CA ASP A 124 -43.44 5.56 36.29
C ASP A 124 -42.43 6.63 35.85
N HIS A 125 -41.54 6.33 34.89
CA HIS A 125 -40.61 7.28 34.26
C HIS A 125 -41.08 7.65 32.85
N TYR A 126 -40.88 8.90 32.44
CA TYR A 126 -41.19 9.40 31.10
C TYR A 126 -39.99 9.27 30.16
N PRO A 127 -40.19 8.94 28.87
CA PRO A 127 -39.13 8.95 27.88
C PRO A 127 -38.53 10.35 27.67
N ILE A 128 -37.20 10.41 27.54
CA ILE A 128 -36.45 11.64 27.29
C ILE A 128 -35.68 11.49 25.98
N PHE A 129 -35.87 12.46 25.08
CA PHE A 129 -35.27 12.46 23.75
C PHE A 129 -34.30 13.62 23.60
N SER A 130 -33.10 13.32 23.13
CA SER A 130 -32.12 14.29 22.62
C SER A 130 -31.80 13.94 21.16
N GLU A 131 -31.54 14.96 20.36
CA GLU A 131 -31.19 14.81 18.94
C GLU A 131 -29.71 15.16 18.71
N PHE A 132 -29.06 14.46 17.79
CA PHE A 132 -27.67 14.72 17.40
C PHE A 132 -27.54 14.73 15.87
N ASN A 133 -26.87 15.74 15.33
CA ASN A 133 -26.46 15.79 13.93
C ASN A 133 -24.99 15.42 13.80
N LEU A 134 -24.73 14.15 13.48
CA LEU A 134 -23.37 13.61 13.31
C LEU A 134 -22.78 13.83 11.90
N GLY A 135 -23.52 14.52 11.00
CA GLY A 135 -23.09 14.82 9.63
C GLY A 135 -22.86 13.58 8.74
N SER A 136 -22.19 13.80 7.60
CA SER A 136 -21.79 12.76 6.64
C SER A 136 -20.74 11.78 7.18
N ALA A 137 -20.04 12.14 8.27
CA ALA A 137 -19.10 11.26 8.96
C ALA A 137 -19.78 10.01 9.56
N ALA A 138 -21.09 10.05 9.81
CA ALA A 138 -21.89 8.93 10.34
C ALA A 138 -22.67 8.15 9.28
N GLN A 139 -22.69 8.59 8.02
CA GLN A 139 -23.22 7.79 6.92
C GLN A 139 -22.19 6.69 6.60
N PRO A 140 -22.59 5.40 6.51
CA PRO A 140 -21.66 4.37 6.09
C PRO A 140 -21.21 4.69 4.66
N GLY A 141 -19.94 5.07 4.51
CA GLY A 141 -19.27 5.09 3.23
C GLY A 141 -19.13 3.67 2.70
N SER A 142 -19.17 3.51 1.39
CA SER A 142 -18.86 2.23 0.76
C SER A 142 -17.99 2.44 -0.46
N VAL A 143 -17.10 1.48 -0.69
CA VAL A 143 -16.33 1.30 -1.91
C VAL A 143 -16.49 -0.16 -2.29
N LYS A 144 -16.59 -0.47 -3.58
CA LYS A 144 -16.53 -1.84 -4.09
C LYS A 144 -15.70 -1.90 -5.35
N VAL A 145 -14.64 -2.69 -5.34
CA VAL A 145 -13.83 -3.00 -6.52
C VAL A 145 -14.68 -3.81 -7.50
N THR A 146 -14.60 -3.45 -8.78
CA THR A 146 -15.33 -4.13 -9.86
C THR A 146 -14.40 -4.73 -10.91
N ALA A 147 -13.18 -4.21 -11.07
CA ALA A 147 -12.12 -4.84 -11.86
C ALA A 147 -10.73 -4.29 -11.49
N PRO A 148 -9.65 -5.09 -11.54
CA PRO A 148 -9.72 -6.55 -11.58
C PRO A 148 -10.34 -7.08 -10.28
N ASN A 149 -11.13 -8.14 -10.37
CA ASN A 149 -11.88 -8.69 -9.24
C ASN A 149 -11.62 -10.19 -8.99
N GLY A 150 -10.76 -10.82 -9.77
CA GLY A 150 -10.30 -12.20 -9.58
C GLY A 150 -10.31 -13.01 -10.88
N GLY A 151 -9.25 -13.80 -11.08
CA GLY A 151 -9.11 -14.72 -12.22
C GLY A 151 -8.65 -14.08 -13.53
N GLU A 152 -8.56 -12.75 -13.62
CA GLU A 152 -8.00 -12.09 -14.79
C GLU A 152 -6.51 -12.43 -14.97
N THR A 153 -6.04 -12.34 -16.21
CA THR A 153 -4.61 -12.40 -16.53
C THR A 153 -4.24 -11.12 -17.26
N LEU A 154 -3.40 -10.30 -16.63
CA LEU A 154 -2.98 -9.01 -17.14
C LEU A 154 -1.51 -9.09 -17.57
N ASN A 155 -1.22 -8.65 -18.79
CA ASN A 155 0.15 -8.67 -19.27
C ASN A 155 0.90 -7.42 -18.81
N ALA A 156 2.10 -7.65 -18.27
CA ALA A 156 3.11 -6.64 -17.99
C ALA A 156 3.20 -5.57 -19.09
N GLY A 157 3.21 -4.30 -18.69
CA GLY A 157 3.36 -3.14 -19.58
C GLY A 157 2.09 -2.72 -20.31
N GLN A 158 1.01 -3.50 -20.27
CA GLN A 158 -0.28 -3.07 -20.82
C GLN A 158 -1.02 -2.15 -19.86
N THR A 159 -1.92 -1.32 -20.40
CA THR A 159 -2.85 -0.55 -19.57
C THR A 159 -4.11 -1.36 -19.28
N PHE A 160 -4.58 -1.31 -18.03
CA PHE A 160 -5.82 -1.93 -17.58
C PHE A 160 -6.62 -0.94 -16.72
N ASN A 161 -7.95 -0.92 -16.84
CA ASN A 161 -8.76 -0.05 -15.98
C ASN A 161 -9.02 -0.73 -14.64
N ILE A 162 -8.48 -0.16 -13.55
CA ILE A 162 -8.99 -0.46 -12.21
C ILE A 162 -10.31 0.29 -12.06
N THR A 163 -11.39 -0.42 -11.72
CA THR A 163 -12.74 0.16 -11.60
C THR A 163 -13.36 -0.14 -10.25
N TRP A 164 -14.20 0.77 -9.78
CA TRP A 164 -14.91 0.65 -8.52
C TRP A 164 -16.26 1.38 -8.56
N THR A 165 -17.12 1.04 -7.61
CA THR A 165 -18.30 1.83 -7.24
C THR A 165 -18.09 2.41 -5.84
N SER A 166 -18.72 3.55 -5.54
CA SER A 166 -18.62 4.17 -4.21
C SER A 166 -19.86 4.95 -3.82
N SER A 167 -20.08 5.11 -2.52
CA SER A 167 -21.14 5.93 -1.92
C SER A 167 -20.61 6.66 -0.71
N ASN A 168 -20.94 7.95 -0.57
CA ASN A 168 -20.45 8.82 0.51
C ASN A 168 -18.91 8.88 0.65
N VAL A 169 -18.19 8.73 -0.47
CA VAL A 169 -16.73 8.84 -0.55
C VAL A 169 -16.38 9.92 -1.57
N SER A 170 -15.50 10.85 -1.20
CA SER A 170 -15.09 11.96 -2.08
C SER A 170 -13.87 11.60 -2.92
N GLN A 171 -12.87 10.98 -2.28
CA GLN A 171 -11.62 10.58 -2.89
C GLN A 171 -11.22 9.17 -2.49
N VAL A 172 -10.50 8.48 -3.38
CA VAL A 172 -9.97 7.14 -3.13
C VAL A 172 -8.47 7.04 -3.41
N ASN A 173 -7.83 6.12 -2.69
CA ASN A 173 -6.48 5.65 -2.93
C ASN A 173 -6.53 4.22 -3.45
N ILE A 174 -5.66 3.90 -4.41
CA ILE A 174 -5.53 2.59 -5.02
C ILE A 174 -4.17 2.00 -4.68
N THR A 175 -4.18 0.76 -4.18
CA THR A 175 -2.97 -0.01 -3.91
C THR A 175 -3.07 -1.42 -4.51
N TYR A 176 -1.94 -2.06 -4.79
CA TYR A 176 -1.89 -3.46 -5.23
C TYR A 176 -0.86 -4.25 -4.43
N THR A 177 -0.98 -5.58 -4.40
CA THR A 177 0.00 -6.49 -3.80
C THR A 177 0.33 -7.60 -4.77
N LEU A 178 1.55 -8.15 -4.71
CA LEU A 178 1.96 -9.32 -5.49
C LEU A 178 2.02 -10.60 -4.66
N ASP A 179 1.98 -10.49 -3.33
CA ASP A 179 2.22 -11.58 -2.38
C ASP A 179 1.14 -11.67 -1.28
N GLY A 180 0.19 -10.73 -1.26
CA GLY A 180 -0.86 -10.65 -0.25
C GLY A 180 -0.48 -9.89 1.03
N THR A 181 0.78 -9.53 1.20
CA THR A 181 1.32 -8.97 2.44
C THR A 181 1.83 -7.53 2.27
N VAL A 182 2.56 -7.24 1.19
CA VAL A 182 3.10 -5.91 0.90
C VAL A 182 2.19 -5.20 -0.10
N TRP A 183 1.64 -4.06 0.31
CA TRP A 183 0.77 -3.22 -0.52
C TRP A 183 1.55 -2.01 -1.06
N ARG A 184 1.55 -1.86 -2.38
CA ARG A 184 2.24 -0.81 -3.13
C ARG A 184 1.24 0.20 -3.65
N SER A 185 1.62 1.48 -3.69
CA SER A 185 0.76 2.55 -4.21
C SER A 185 0.62 2.45 -5.74
N VAL A 186 -0.60 2.58 -6.23
CA VAL A 186 -0.91 2.79 -7.66
C VAL A 186 -1.22 4.26 -7.92
N ALA A 187 -2.11 4.83 -7.11
CA ALA A 187 -2.55 6.22 -7.21
C ALA A 187 -3.22 6.67 -5.90
N SER A 188 -3.24 7.98 -5.64
CA SER A 188 -3.86 8.58 -4.46
C SER A 188 -4.68 9.82 -4.79
N GLY A 189 -5.68 10.13 -3.95
CA GLY A 189 -6.50 11.34 -4.06
C GLY A 189 -7.41 11.38 -5.29
N LEU A 190 -7.76 10.23 -5.87
CA LEU A 190 -8.59 10.15 -7.07
C LEU A 190 -10.04 10.50 -6.73
N THR A 191 -10.71 11.31 -7.56
CA THR A 191 -12.15 11.57 -7.38
C THR A 191 -12.95 10.27 -7.46
N ALA A 192 -13.64 9.92 -6.37
CA ALA A 192 -14.27 8.61 -6.21
C ALA A 192 -15.39 8.36 -7.21
N SER A 193 -16.15 9.39 -7.59
CA SER A 193 -17.24 9.31 -8.56
C SER A 193 -16.79 9.04 -9.99
N THR A 194 -15.49 9.17 -10.30
CA THR A 194 -14.93 8.78 -11.60
C THR A 194 -15.06 7.27 -11.84
N GLY A 195 -15.02 6.46 -10.77
CA GLY A 195 -15.23 5.01 -10.82
C GLY A 195 -14.19 4.21 -11.60
N ARG A 196 -13.11 4.83 -12.09
CA ARG A 196 -12.04 4.17 -12.85
C ARG A 196 -10.70 4.89 -12.79
N TYR A 197 -9.63 4.13 -12.95
CA TYR A 197 -8.25 4.59 -13.11
C TYR A 197 -7.53 3.74 -14.16
N VAL A 198 -6.85 4.38 -15.12
CA VAL A 198 -6.04 3.69 -16.12
C VAL A 198 -4.71 3.30 -15.49
N TRP A 199 -4.56 2.03 -15.16
CA TRP A 199 -3.37 1.46 -14.52
C TRP A 199 -2.43 0.87 -15.56
N THR A 200 -1.17 1.30 -15.58
CA THR A 200 -0.11 0.58 -16.30
C THR A 200 0.31 -0.62 -15.47
N VAL A 201 0.03 -1.82 -15.97
CA VAL A 201 0.33 -3.08 -15.31
C VAL A 201 1.85 -3.20 -15.13
N PRO A 202 2.36 -3.39 -13.90
CA PRO A 202 3.79 -3.44 -13.64
C PRO A 202 4.41 -4.64 -14.34
N SER A 203 5.67 -4.51 -14.75
CA SER A 203 6.38 -5.56 -15.49
C SER A 203 6.92 -6.69 -14.59
N GLU A 204 6.05 -7.22 -13.73
CA GLU A 204 6.29 -8.28 -12.76
C GLU A 204 5.37 -9.48 -13.06
N SER A 205 5.71 -10.66 -12.55
CA SER A 205 4.86 -11.85 -12.66
C SER A 205 4.45 -12.37 -11.29
N SER A 206 3.16 -12.57 -11.07
CA SER A 206 2.62 -13.21 -9.87
C SER A 206 1.20 -13.71 -10.14
N THR A 207 0.81 -14.80 -9.49
CA THR A 207 -0.57 -15.32 -9.49
C THR A 207 -1.36 -14.92 -8.24
N ALA A 208 -0.73 -14.20 -7.31
CA ALA A 208 -1.32 -13.82 -6.02
C ALA A 208 -1.74 -12.34 -5.97
N VAL A 209 -1.93 -11.71 -7.14
CA VAL A 209 -2.10 -10.26 -7.21
C VAL A 209 -3.50 -9.86 -6.78
N ARG A 210 -3.58 -8.83 -5.95
CA ARG A 210 -4.85 -8.20 -5.55
C ARG A 210 -4.74 -6.69 -5.64
N VAL A 211 -5.86 -6.03 -5.88
CA VAL A 211 -6.00 -4.57 -5.79
C VAL A 211 -6.90 -4.20 -4.62
N ARG A 212 -6.67 -3.03 -4.05
CA ARG A 212 -7.48 -2.44 -2.99
C ARG A 212 -7.76 -0.99 -3.33
N VAL A 213 -9.02 -0.61 -3.17
CA VAL A 213 -9.47 0.78 -3.28
C VAL A 213 -10.04 1.19 -1.93
N ALA A 214 -9.53 2.28 -1.36
CA ALA A 214 -9.92 2.77 -0.03
C ALA A 214 -10.27 4.26 -0.09
N ASP A 215 -11.22 4.71 0.74
CA ASP A 215 -11.46 6.13 0.98
C ASP A 215 -10.15 6.78 1.47
N ALA A 216 -9.79 7.92 0.85
CA ALA A 216 -8.56 8.63 1.13
C ALA A 216 -8.49 9.19 2.57
N ALA A 217 -9.63 9.49 3.19
CA ALA A 217 -9.75 9.98 4.56
C ALA A 217 -10.08 8.87 5.57
N ARG A 218 -10.59 7.72 5.12
CA ARG A 218 -11.10 6.63 5.96
C ARG A 218 -10.63 5.26 5.48
N ALA A 219 -9.52 4.78 6.01
CA ALA A 219 -8.98 3.46 5.64
C ALA A 219 -9.90 2.28 5.99
N ASP A 220 -10.85 2.46 6.91
CA ASP A 220 -11.88 1.47 7.24
C ASP A 220 -12.97 1.34 6.16
N VAL A 221 -13.12 2.35 5.29
CA VAL A 221 -13.99 2.30 4.11
C VAL A 221 -13.16 1.88 2.91
N ALA A 222 -12.99 0.58 2.74
CA ALA A 222 -12.17 0.02 1.68
C ALA A 222 -12.74 -1.28 1.15
N ASP A 223 -12.33 -1.65 -0.05
CA ASP A 223 -12.59 -2.96 -0.64
C ASP A 223 -11.36 -3.50 -1.34
N VAL A 224 -11.25 -4.83 -1.37
CA VAL A 224 -10.17 -5.59 -2.01
C VAL A 224 -10.81 -6.46 -3.08
N SER A 225 -10.13 -6.66 -4.21
CA SER A 225 -10.60 -7.60 -5.23
C SER A 225 -10.99 -8.95 -4.62
N ASP A 226 -12.15 -9.49 -4.99
CA ASP A 226 -12.73 -10.69 -4.38
C ASP A 226 -11.74 -11.87 -4.46
N GLY A 227 -11.14 -12.05 -5.63
CA GLY A 227 -10.10 -13.03 -5.90
C GLY A 227 -8.72 -12.43 -6.17
N ALA A 228 -7.73 -13.32 -6.21
CA ALA A 228 -6.45 -13.01 -6.83
C ALA A 228 -6.59 -13.05 -8.35
N PHE A 229 -5.81 -12.23 -9.04
CA PHE A 229 -5.61 -12.27 -10.48
C PHE A 229 -4.12 -12.44 -10.78
N THR A 230 -3.82 -12.77 -12.03
CA THR A 230 -2.46 -13.05 -12.47
C THR A 230 -1.89 -11.85 -13.21
N LEU A 231 -0.70 -11.44 -12.84
CA LEU A 231 0.18 -10.68 -13.71
C LEU A 231 1.08 -11.64 -14.46
N THR A 232 0.95 -11.66 -15.78
CA THR A 232 1.85 -12.39 -16.66
C THR A 232 2.88 -11.44 -17.21
N ARG A 233 4.13 -11.81 -17.02
CA ARG A 233 5.19 -11.32 -17.88
C ARG A 233 5.24 -12.22 -19.12
N PRO A 234 5.23 -11.69 -20.35
CA PRO A 234 5.56 -12.50 -21.52
C PRO A 234 6.88 -13.24 -21.24
N THR A 235 7.00 -14.49 -21.69
CA THR A 235 8.28 -15.22 -21.65
C THR A 235 9.40 -14.30 -22.14
N GLN A 236 10.58 -14.35 -21.51
CA GLN A 236 11.74 -13.55 -21.95
C GLN A 236 12.04 -13.90 -23.42
N GLN A 237 11.51 -13.11 -24.34
CA GLN A 237 11.77 -13.27 -25.77
C GLN A 237 13.19 -12.79 -26.06
N VAL A 238 13.58 -11.67 -25.45
CA VAL A 238 14.94 -11.15 -25.48
C VAL A 238 15.61 -11.40 -24.13
N PHE A 239 16.78 -12.01 -24.10
CA PHE A 239 17.53 -12.27 -22.87
C PHE A 239 19.03 -12.20 -23.13
N ILE A 240 19.82 -12.14 -22.06
CA ILE A 240 21.28 -12.18 -22.17
C ILE A 240 21.68 -13.64 -22.46
N ASN A 241 22.25 -13.86 -23.65
CA ASN A 241 22.67 -15.19 -24.09
C ASN A 241 24.13 -15.49 -23.73
N GLU A 242 24.99 -14.49 -23.91
CA GLU A 242 26.42 -14.60 -23.69
C GLU A 242 26.97 -13.26 -23.20
N TYR A 243 27.94 -13.25 -22.28
CA TYR A 243 28.69 -12.03 -21.98
C TYR A 243 30.10 -12.35 -21.47
N LEU A 244 31.05 -11.47 -21.80
CA LEU A 244 32.44 -11.59 -21.34
C LEU A 244 32.69 -10.62 -20.17
N ALA A 245 32.76 -11.17 -18.96
CA ALA A 245 33.04 -10.39 -17.75
C ALA A 245 34.49 -9.90 -17.73
N GLN A 246 35.45 -10.77 -18.06
CA GLN A 246 36.87 -10.47 -17.93
C GLN A 246 37.62 -10.95 -19.18
N PRO A 247 38.15 -10.05 -20.01
CA PRO A 247 38.98 -10.42 -21.15
C PRO A 247 40.28 -11.11 -20.73
N LEU A 248 40.87 -11.85 -21.66
CA LEU A 248 42.16 -12.50 -21.44
C LEU A 248 43.23 -11.40 -21.31
N PRO A 249 44.13 -11.47 -20.31
CA PRO A 249 45.28 -10.56 -20.25
C PRO A 249 46.11 -10.64 -21.52
N GLY A 250 46.45 -9.50 -22.10
CA GLY A 250 47.39 -9.43 -23.22
C GLY A 250 48.84 -9.75 -22.80
N PRO A 251 49.80 -9.71 -23.73
CA PRO A 251 51.22 -10.01 -23.45
C PRO A 251 51.85 -9.11 -22.38
N THR A 252 51.32 -7.90 -22.18
CA THR A 252 51.77 -6.93 -21.16
C THR A 252 51.09 -7.11 -19.81
N GLY A 253 50.21 -8.11 -19.67
CA GLY A 253 49.45 -8.40 -18.44
C GLY A 253 48.17 -7.57 -18.27
N THR A 254 47.95 -6.53 -19.08
CA THR A 254 46.71 -5.76 -19.08
C THR A 254 45.71 -6.34 -20.10
N PRO A 255 44.49 -6.72 -19.68
CA PRO A 255 43.43 -7.13 -20.60
C PRO A 255 43.00 -6.00 -21.53
N ASN A 256 42.62 -6.34 -22.76
CA ASN A 256 41.95 -5.41 -23.66
C ASN A 256 40.47 -5.29 -23.27
N TYR A 257 40.12 -4.24 -22.52
CA TYR A 257 38.76 -4.06 -22.01
C TYR A 257 37.71 -3.71 -23.07
N ASP A 258 38.12 -3.36 -24.29
CA ASP A 258 37.19 -3.21 -25.41
C ASP A 258 36.49 -4.54 -25.76
N GLU A 259 37.14 -5.67 -25.48
CA GLU A 259 36.65 -7.02 -25.78
C GLU A 259 35.54 -7.50 -24.84
N GLN A 260 35.31 -6.84 -23.70
CA GLN A 260 34.11 -7.12 -22.91
C GLN A 260 32.89 -6.94 -23.81
N PHE A 261 31.89 -7.81 -23.68
CA PHE A 261 30.66 -7.67 -24.44
C PHE A 261 29.48 -8.25 -23.68
N VAL A 262 28.29 -7.85 -24.11
CA VAL A 262 27.01 -8.49 -23.79
C VAL A 262 26.32 -8.82 -25.10
N GLU A 263 25.92 -10.07 -25.26
CA GLU A 263 25.10 -10.57 -26.36
C GLU A 263 23.70 -10.85 -25.85
N ILE A 264 22.72 -10.24 -26.50
CA ILE A 264 21.31 -10.52 -26.27
C ILE A 264 20.73 -11.29 -27.45
N TYR A 265 19.82 -12.23 -27.18
CA TYR A 265 19.20 -13.07 -28.21
C TYR A 265 17.69 -12.95 -28.17
N ASN A 266 17.04 -12.87 -29.34
CA ASN A 266 15.59 -12.90 -29.48
C ASN A 266 15.09 -14.30 -29.87
N ALA A 267 14.62 -15.07 -28.89
CA ALA A 267 13.95 -16.36 -29.08
C ALA A 267 12.47 -16.25 -29.48
N GLY A 268 11.92 -15.04 -29.57
CA GLY A 268 10.56 -14.80 -30.02
C GLY A 268 10.36 -15.10 -31.51
N SER A 269 9.11 -15.19 -31.94
CA SER A 269 8.72 -15.40 -33.34
C SER A 269 8.65 -14.12 -34.17
N GLY A 270 8.83 -12.95 -33.55
CA GLY A 270 8.76 -11.64 -34.19
C GLY A 270 9.93 -10.74 -33.82
N SER A 271 10.10 -9.65 -34.56
CA SER A 271 11.10 -8.63 -34.27
C SER A 271 10.73 -7.83 -33.02
N VAL A 272 11.73 -7.44 -32.24
CA VAL A 272 11.57 -6.64 -31.02
C VAL A 272 12.24 -5.29 -31.21
N ASP A 273 11.53 -4.20 -30.91
CA ASP A 273 12.09 -2.87 -30.82
C ASP A 273 12.81 -2.70 -29.46
N LEU A 274 14.11 -2.45 -29.52
CA LEU A 274 14.98 -2.24 -28.37
C LEU A 274 15.16 -0.76 -28.05
N SER A 275 14.47 0.16 -28.73
CA SER A 275 14.59 1.60 -28.49
C SER A 275 14.46 1.93 -27.00
N GLY A 276 15.50 2.56 -26.43
CA GLY A 276 15.53 2.98 -25.02
C GLY A 276 15.75 1.84 -24.02
N TRP A 277 15.96 0.60 -24.46
CA TRP A 277 16.46 -0.45 -23.57
C TRP A 277 17.88 -0.12 -23.15
N GLU A 278 18.31 -0.65 -22.01
CA GLU A 278 19.58 -0.34 -21.40
C GLU A 278 20.32 -1.60 -20.94
N ILE A 279 21.65 -1.52 -20.94
CA ILE A 279 22.52 -2.46 -20.26
C ILE A 279 23.09 -1.74 -19.05
N HIS A 280 23.01 -2.37 -17.89
CA HIS A 280 23.61 -1.88 -16.66
C HIS A 280 24.55 -2.91 -16.04
N ASP A 281 25.52 -2.39 -15.30
CA ASP A 281 26.21 -3.11 -14.25
C ASP A 281 25.54 -2.84 -12.87
N ALA A 282 26.15 -3.30 -11.77
CA ALA A 282 25.62 -3.03 -10.42
C ALA A 282 25.49 -1.52 -10.12
N LYS A 283 26.50 -0.71 -10.45
CA LYS A 283 26.58 0.70 -10.10
C LYS A 283 25.61 1.54 -10.93
N SER A 284 25.58 1.32 -12.24
CA SER A 284 24.69 2.04 -13.14
C SER A 284 23.22 1.68 -12.92
N TYR A 285 22.88 0.45 -12.51
CA TYR A 285 21.48 0.10 -12.24
C TYR A 285 20.92 0.82 -11.01
N THR A 286 21.76 1.07 -10.00
CA THR A 286 21.36 1.85 -8.81
C THR A 286 21.31 3.36 -9.03
N GLY A 287 21.66 3.82 -10.24
CA GLY A 287 21.72 5.24 -10.59
C GLY A 287 22.98 5.95 -10.11
N ALA A 288 23.98 5.23 -9.56
CA ALA A 288 25.25 5.83 -9.17
C ALA A 288 26.10 6.25 -10.38
N GLU A 289 25.89 5.59 -11.52
CA GLU A 289 26.51 5.89 -12.80
C GLU A 289 25.45 5.85 -13.91
N VAL A 290 25.76 6.43 -15.08
CA VAL A 290 24.89 6.29 -16.25
C VAL A 290 24.86 4.84 -16.75
N ALA A 291 23.78 4.44 -17.44
CA ALA A 291 23.69 3.14 -18.09
C ALA A 291 24.96 2.81 -18.90
N ARG A 292 25.36 1.54 -18.92
CA ARG A 292 26.53 1.08 -19.68
C ARG A 292 26.29 1.17 -21.19
N HIS A 293 25.05 0.97 -21.62
CA HIS A 293 24.61 1.21 -22.98
C HIS A 293 23.12 1.52 -22.98
N THR A 294 22.70 2.44 -23.85
CA THR A 294 21.28 2.67 -24.17
C THR A 294 21.07 2.42 -25.66
N PHE A 295 20.21 1.47 -26.01
CA PHE A 295 19.90 1.15 -27.39
C PHE A 295 19.19 2.34 -28.06
N VAL A 296 19.78 2.86 -29.14
CA VAL A 296 19.28 4.05 -29.82
C VAL A 296 17.92 3.81 -30.46
N SER A 297 17.13 4.88 -30.63
CA SER A 297 15.81 4.79 -31.25
C SER A 297 15.89 4.15 -32.65
N GLY A 298 14.96 3.23 -32.93
CA GLY A 298 14.92 2.45 -34.17
C GLY A 298 15.77 1.17 -34.15
N THR A 299 16.42 0.84 -33.03
CA THR A 299 17.15 -0.44 -32.93
C THR A 299 16.16 -1.60 -32.87
N VAL A 300 16.14 -2.43 -33.91
CA VAL A 300 15.25 -3.59 -34.00
C VAL A 300 16.06 -4.88 -34.01
N LEU A 301 15.71 -5.83 -33.14
CA LEU A 301 16.27 -7.17 -33.08
C LEU A 301 15.29 -8.19 -33.68
N PRO A 302 15.54 -8.71 -34.89
CA PRO A 302 14.67 -9.71 -35.50
C PRO A 302 14.59 -11.02 -34.72
N ALA A 303 13.53 -11.79 -34.95
CA ALA A 303 13.38 -13.15 -34.44
C ALA A 303 14.57 -14.04 -34.82
N GLY A 304 15.08 -14.81 -33.87
CA GLY A 304 16.19 -15.73 -34.08
C GLY A 304 17.56 -15.07 -34.31
N LYS A 305 17.68 -13.76 -34.06
CA LYS A 305 18.95 -13.02 -34.15
C LYS A 305 19.46 -12.64 -32.77
N ALA A 306 20.77 -12.42 -32.70
CA ALA A 306 21.43 -11.84 -31.54
C ALA A 306 21.95 -10.44 -31.86
N TYR A 307 22.09 -9.61 -30.82
CA TYR A 307 22.68 -8.29 -30.88
C TYR A 307 23.83 -8.21 -29.85
N VAL A 308 25.01 -7.78 -30.29
CA VAL A 308 26.20 -7.70 -29.44
C VAL A 308 26.54 -6.25 -29.13
N VAL A 309 26.68 -5.94 -27.85
CA VAL A 309 27.23 -4.66 -27.39
C VAL A 309 28.62 -4.93 -26.84
N TYR A 310 29.64 -4.46 -27.55
CA TYR A 310 31.03 -4.47 -27.08
C TYR A 310 31.28 -3.29 -26.14
N SER A 311 32.30 -3.40 -25.31
CA SER A 311 32.70 -2.34 -24.38
C SER A 311 33.37 -1.18 -25.11
N GLY A 312 34.14 -1.45 -26.16
CA GLY A 312 34.79 -0.41 -26.95
C GLY A 312 34.79 -0.67 -28.45
N PRO A 313 35.02 0.37 -29.25
CA PRO A 313 34.87 0.32 -30.70
C PRO A 313 35.91 -0.57 -31.39
N THR A 314 37.07 -0.82 -30.78
CA THR A 314 38.13 -1.63 -31.42
C THR A 314 37.80 -3.11 -31.50
N ALA A 315 36.86 -3.59 -30.68
CA ALA A 315 36.41 -4.98 -30.66
C ALA A 315 35.23 -5.25 -31.60
N VAL A 316 34.60 -4.22 -32.17
CA VAL A 316 33.43 -4.38 -33.06
C VAL A 316 33.88 -4.93 -34.42
N PRO A 317 33.40 -6.11 -34.86
CA PRO A 317 33.78 -6.64 -36.16
C PRO A 317 33.31 -5.73 -37.32
N VAL A 318 34.22 -5.47 -38.27
CA VAL A 318 33.92 -4.64 -39.44
C VAL A 318 32.76 -5.23 -40.24
N GLY A 319 31.71 -4.43 -40.45
CA GLY A 319 30.52 -4.81 -41.23
C GLY A 319 29.47 -5.64 -40.46
N ALA A 320 29.63 -5.84 -39.15
CA ALA A 320 28.61 -6.49 -38.33
C ALA A 320 27.30 -5.66 -38.31
N GLN A 321 26.16 -6.30 -38.62
CA GLN A 321 24.85 -5.63 -38.69
C GLN A 321 24.14 -5.51 -37.34
N TYR A 322 24.35 -6.48 -36.44
CA TYR A 322 23.74 -6.52 -35.10
C TYR A 322 24.82 -6.41 -34.03
N ALA A 323 25.73 -5.45 -34.21
CA ALA A 323 26.76 -5.17 -33.23
C ALA A 323 26.98 -3.67 -33.10
N THR A 324 27.25 -3.23 -31.89
CA THR A 324 27.66 -1.87 -31.56
C THR A 324 28.66 -1.91 -30.42
N TYR A 325 29.16 -0.75 -30.02
CA TYR A 325 29.85 -0.56 -28.76
C TYR A 325 29.02 0.30 -27.80
N ALA A 326 29.35 0.21 -26.52
CA ALA A 326 28.77 0.99 -25.44
C ALA A 326 28.84 2.50 -25.72
N ASN A 327 27.75 3.21 -25.47
CA ASN A 327 27.57 4.62 -25.83
C ASN A 327 27.45 5.53 -24.59
N ASN A 328 28.22 5.20 -23.55
CA ASN A 328 28.21 5.87 -22.26
C ASN A 328 29.46 6.76 -22.07
N ASN A 329 29.65 7.74 -22.95
CA ASN A 329 30.79 8.68 -22.89
C ASN A 329 32.18 8.02 -22.94
N GLY A 330 32.29 6.86 -23.59
CA GLY A 330 33.57 6.14 -23.73
C GLY A 330 34.01 5.39 -22.47
N TYR A 331 33.14 5.25 -21.46
CA TYR A 331 33.46 4.43 -20.31
C TYR A 331 33.47 2.93 -20.66
N GLY A 332 32.58 2.47 -21.54
CA GLY A 332 32.46 1.05 -21.90
C GLY A 332 31.59 0.28 -20.92
N LEU A 333 31.59 -1.05 -21.00
CA LEU A 333 30.79 -1.91 -20.12
C LEU A 333 31.36 -1.97 -18.70
N ARG A 334 32.70 -1.98 -18.56
CA ARG A 334 33.45 -1.89 -17.30
C ARG A 334 33.04 -2.88 -16.23
N PHE A 335 32.79 -4.11 -16.62
CA PHE A 335 32.47 -5.16 -15.65
C PHE A 335 33.64 -5.39 -14.70
N ASP A 336 33.36 -5.36 -13.38
CA ASP A 336 34.37 -5.58 -12.34
C ASP A 336 34.91 -7.02 -12.41
N ARG A 337 36.19 -7.22 -12.08
CA ARG A 337 36.81 -8.56 -12.04
C ARG A 337 36.04 -9.48 -11.09
N GLY A 338 36.00 -10.78 -11.41
CA GLY A 338 35.41 -11.78 -10.53
C GLY A 338 36.03 -11.81 -9.13
N VAL A 339 35.23 -12.22 -8.14
CA VAL A 339 35.68 -12.32 -6.74
C VAL A 339 36.85 -13.31 -6.59
N ASN A 340 36.83 -14.40 -7.37
CA ASN A 340 37.91 -15.40 -7.43
C ASN A 340 39.25 -14.83 -7.97
N GLN A 341 39.24 -13.62 -8.53
CA GLN A 341 40.42 -12.93 -9.05
C GLN A 341 40.80 -11.70 -8.20
N GLY A 342 40.24 -11.58 -7.00
CA GLY A 342 40.45 -10.43 -6.11
C GLY A 342 39.73 -9.15 -6.58
N GLY A 343 38.71 -9.27 -7.42
CA GLY A 343 37.78 -8.19 -7.74
C GLY A 343 36.53 -8.20 -6.86
N ALA A 344 35.62 -7.26 -7.10
CA ALA A 344 34.35 -7.17 -6.38
C ALA A 344 33.25 -8.09 -6.96
N GLY A 345 33.48 -8.67 -8.14
CA GLY A 345 32.43 -9.22 -8.99
C GLY A 345 31.45 -8.15 -9.47
N ASP A 346 30.49 -8.54 -10.31
CA ASP A 346 29.50 -7.61 -10.85
C ASP A 346 28.18 -8.33 -11.18
N ILE A 347 27.20 -7.56 -11.63
CA ILE A 347 25.95 -8.08 -12.19
C ILE A 347 25.69 -7.38 -13.53
N VAL A 348 25.34 -8.16 -14.55
CA VAL A 348 24.85 -7.63 -15.82
C VAL A 348 23.34 -7.59 -15.76
N TYR A 349 22.74 -6.44 -16.05
CA TYR A 349 21.30 -6.26 -16.25
C TYR A 349 21.03 -5.87 -17.69
N LEU A 350 20.02 -6.51 -18.28
CA LEU A 350 19.30 -6.01 -19.45
C LEU A 350 18.02 -5.36 -18.92
N VAL A 351 17.79 -4.09 -19.20
CA VAL A 351 16.68 -3.30 -18.68
C VAL A 351 15.86 -2.77 -19.87
N ARG A 352 14.54 -2.83 -19.78
CA ARG A 352 13.63 -2.32 -20.80
C ARG A 352 13.52 -0.79 -20.72
N ALA A 353 12.97 -0.17 -21.76
CA ALA A 353 12.68 1.26 -21.79
C ALA A 353 11.74 1.75 -20.65
N ASP A 354 10.94 0.85 -20.06
CA ASP A 354 10.08 1.16 -18.90
C ASP A 354 10.82 1.09 -17.55
N GLY A 355 12.14 0.84 -17.56
CA GLY A 355 13.00 0.70 -16.39
C GLY A 355 12.98 -0.68 -15.74
N THR A 356 12.24 -1.65 -16.28
CA THR A 356 12.13 -2.98 -15.67
C THR A 356 13.22 -3.94 -16.17
N VAL A 357 13.79 -4.73 -15.26
CA VAL A 357 14.86 -5.69 -15.59
C VAL A 357 14.32 -6.78 -16.49
N GLN A 358 14.71 -6.77 -17.78
CA GLN A 358 14.44 -7.86 -18.70
C GLN A 358 15.08 -9.14 -18.21
N ASP A 359 16.38 -9.16 -17.98
CA ASP A 359 17.17 -10.33 -17.62
C ASP A 359 18.45 -9.91 -16.87
N SER A 360 19.06 -10.81 -16.10
CA SER A 360 20.27 -10.49 -15.36
C SER A 360 21.09 -11.70 -14.95
N HIS A 361 22.39 -11.51 -14.71
CA HIS A 361 23.26 -12.51 -14.10
C HIS A 361 24.31 -11.86 -13.20
N SER A 362 24.42 -12.33 -11.95
CA SER A 362 25.43 -11.88 -10.98
C SER A 362 26.56 -12.89 -10.83
N TYR A 363 27.78 -12.38 -10.73
CA TYR A 363 28.97 -13.11 -10.33
C TYR A 363 29.70 -12.43 -9.16
N GLN A 364 28.93 -11.74 -8.30
CA GLN A 364 29.41 -11.12 -7.06
C GLN A 364 29.69 -12.11 -5.92
N SER A 365 29.45 -13.41 -6.16
CA SER A 365 29.78 -14.47 -5.22
C SER A 365 31.07 -15.18 -5.64
N ALA A 366 31.92 -15.53 -4.67
CA ALA A 366 33.10 -16.36 -4.91
C ALA A 366 32.75 -17.77 -5.42
N SER A 367 31.49 -18.22 -5.25
CA SER A 367 31.01 -19.49 -5.82
C SER A 367 30.77 -19.43 -7.34
N VAL A 368 30.76 -18.23 -7.93
CA VAL A 368 30.62 -18.03 -9.38
C VAL A 368 32.00 -17.67 -9.92
N THR A 369 32.74 -18.69 -10.37
CA THR A 369 34.09 -18.51 -10.92
C THR A 369 34.02 -17.73 -12.22
N VAL A 370 34.77 -16.62 -12.30
CA VAL A 370 35.07 -15.94 -13.55
C VAL A 370 36.43 -16.42 -14.04
N GLU A 371 36.49 -16.96 -15.26
CA GLU A 371 37.75 -17.35 -15.92
C GLU A 371 38.14 -16.30 -16.96
N PRO A 372 39.33 -15.66 -16.86
CA PRO A 372 39.74 -14.66 -17.84
C PRO A 372 39.76 -15.20 -19.27
N GLY A 373 39.15 -14.47 -20.19
CA GLY A 373 39.03 -14.83 -21.60
C GLY A 373 37.83 -15.72 -21.94
N TYR A 374 37.11 -16.22 -20.93
CA TYR A 374 35.93 -17.06 -21.12
C TYR A 374 34.65 -16.28 -20.79
N SER A 375 33.68 -16.37 -21.69
CA SER A 375 32.34 -15.80 -21.50
C SER A 375 31.50 -16.66 -20.55
N PHE A 376 30.51 -16.04 -19.94
CA PHE A 376 29.35 -16.76 -19.43
C PHE A 376 28.35 -16.96 -20.57
N ASN A 377 27.87 -18.19 -20.75
CA ASN A 377 26.86 -18.55 -21.74
C ASN A 377 25.65 -19.22 -21.08
N ARG A 378 24.49 -19.07 -21.72
CA ARG A 378 23.30 -19.88 -21.40
C ARG A 378 23.53 -21.34 -21.79
N SER A 379 23.08 -22.26 -20.94
CA SER A 379 23.11 -23.70 -21.15
C SER A 379 21.73 -24.33 -20.89
N PRO A 380 21.08 -24.94 -21.89
CA PRO A 380 21.46 -24.96 -23.31
C PRO A 380 21.57 -23.55 -23.91
N ASP A 381 22.41 -23.40 -24.93
CA ASP A 381 22.52 -22.15 -25.71
C ASP A 381 21.14 -21.74 -26.25
N LEU A 382 20.89 -20.43 -26.33
CA LEU A 382 19.63 -19.84 -26.79
C LEU A 382 18.39 -20.16 -25.93
N SER A 383 18.59 -20.67 -24.71
CA SER A 383 17.50 -20.93 -23.78
C SER A 383 17.32 -19.77 -22.79
N PRO A 384 16.14 -19.09 -22.76
CA PRO A 384 15.88 -18.02 -21.78
C PRO A 384 15.90 -18.53 -20.33
N THR A 385 15.65 -19.83 -20.12
CA THR A 385 15.71 -20.48 -18.81
C THR A 385 16.96 -21.33 -18.63
N GLY A 386 17.93 -21.23 -19.54
CA GLY A 386 19.20 -21.95 -19.44
C GLY A 386 20.00 -21.49 -18.22
N THR A 387 20.73 -22.40 -17.59
CA THR A 387 21.66 -22.06 -16.51
C THR A 387 22.90 -21.38 -17.08
N TRP A 388 23.66 -20.68 -16.24
CA TRP A 388 24.91 -20.05 -16.64
C TRP A 388 26.08 -21.02 -16.52
N VAL A 389 26.87 -21.13 -17.57
CA VAL A 389 28.12 -21.90 -17.62
C VAL A 389 29.23 -21.06 -18.25
N GLN A 390 30.48 -21.44 -18.01
CA GLN A 390 31.61 -20.88 -18.75
C GLN A 390 31.58 -21.37 -20.21
N GLY A 391 31.91 -20.52 -21.18
CA GLY A 391 31.77 -20.79 -22.62
C GLY A 391 32.43 -22.10 -23.07
N TYR A 392 33.56 -22.47 -22.46
CA TYR A 392 34.29 -23.69 -22.80
C TYR A 392 33.50 -24.97 -22.49
N ILE A 393 32.50 -24.91 -21.60
CA ILE A 393 31.68 -26.06 -21.20
C ILE A 393 30.75 -26.51 -22.33
N LEU A 394 30.29 -25.60 -23.20
CA LEU A 394 29.32 -25.93 -24.25
C LEU A 394 29.99 -26.62 -25.46
N PHE A 395 31.02 -25.99 -26.04
CA PHE A 395 31.65 -26.46 -27.28
C PHE A 395 33.16 -26.20 -27.33
N TYR A 396 33.84 -26.13 -26.18
CA TYR A 396 35.28 -25.85 -26.07
C TYR A 396 35.70 -24.52 -26.74
N LYS A 397 34.81 -23.53 -26.75
CA LYS A 397 35.09 -22.16 -27.23
C LYS A 397 35.22 -21.22 -26.05
N ALA A 398 36.12 -20.25 -26.17
CA ALA A 398 36.33 -19.27 -25.11
C ALA A 398 35.16 -18.28 -25.04
N SER A 399 34.79 -17.73 -26.20
CA SER A 399 33.62 -16.89 -26.43
C SER A 399 33.23 -16.94 -27.92
N THR A 400 31.98 -16.60 -28.22
CA THR A 400 31.38 -16.67 -29.56
C THR A 400 30.50 -15.44 -29.89
N PRO A 401 30.91 -14.19 -29.59
CA PRO A 401 30.04 -13.03 -29.81
C PRO A 401 29.61 -12.93 -31.28
N GLY A 402 28.30 -12.82 -31.49
CA GLY A 402 27.67 -12.75 -32.81
C GLY A 402 27.47 -14.11 -33.49
N LYS A 403 27.73 -15.22 -32.78
CA LYS A 403 27.51 -16.60 -33.23
C LYS A 403 26.86 -17.43 -32.12
N LYS A 404 26.22 -18.53 -32.49
CA LYS A 404 25.79 -19.55 -31.53
C LYS A 404 27.00 -20.16 -30.84
N ALA A 405 26.82 -20.77 -29.67
CA ALA A 405 27.91 -21.33 -28.87
C ALA A 405 28.75 -22.39 -29.63
N ASN A 406 28.17 -23.06 -30.63
CA ASN A 406 28.87 -24.01 -31.51
C ASN A 406 29.65 -23.34 -32.67
N GLY A 407 29.65 -22.00 -32.76
CA GLY A 407 30.29 -21.20 -33.79
C GLY A 407 29.49 -21.04 -35.09
N SER A 408 28.27 -21.58 -35.18
CA SER A 408 27.38 -21.36 -36.33
C SER A 408 26.70 -19.99 -36.27
N ALA A 409 26.22 -19.49 -37.42
CA ALA A 409 25.50 -18.22 -37.48
C ALA A 409 24.12 -18.31 -36.80
N PHE A 410 23.63 -17.16 -36.33
CA PHE A 410 22.28 -17.00 -35.78
C PHE A 410 21.18 -17.21 -36.81
#